data_AF-A0A2A2XZE8-F1
#
_entry.id   AF-A0A2A2XZE8-F1
#
_cell.length_a   1.000
_cell.length_b   1.000
_cell.length_c   1.000
_cell.angle_alpha   90.00
_cell.angle_beta   90.00
_cell.angle_gamma   90.00
#
_symmetry.space_group_name_H-M   'P 1'
#
loop_
_entity.id
_entity.type
_entity.pdbx_description
1 polymer ?
#
loop_
_entity_poly.entity_id
_entity_poly.type
_entity_poly.pdbx_seq_one_letter_code
_entity_poly.pdbx_strand_id
1 'polypeptide(L)'
;MNALEAEIAKFLSQRFADVGEISALELAGADVTATLTLQGQAEPVTFRVAGLNWSSDGTTFTLRFREATCSLPWLHAVLGHWSRRTQSTLTLKEDLRLLPLKFKLPRAA
;
A
#
# COMPACT_ATOMS: atom_id res chain seq x y z
N MET A 1 10.37 -13.28 -0.55
CA MET A 1 10.49 -11.81 -0.57
C MET A 1 11.79 -11.44 -1.25
N ASN A 2 11.74 -10.72 -2.38
CA ASN A 2 12.93 -10.20 -3.06
C ASN A 2 13.42 -8.89 -2.39
N ALA A 3 14.64 -8.44 -2.73
CA ALA A 3 15.24 -7.25 -2.13
C ALA A 3 14.39 -5.97 -2.30
N LEU A 4 13.63 -5.88 -3.40
CA LEU A 4 12.78 -4.72 -3.67
C LEU A 4 11.51 -4.73 -2.83
N GLU A 5 10.87 -5.89 -2.67
CA GLU A 5 9.77 -6.11 -1.74
C GLU A 5 10.19 -5.82 -0.29
N ALA A 6 11.42 -6.19 0.10
CA ALA A 6 11.94 -5.89 1.43
C ALA A 6 12.07 -4.39 1.70
N GLU A 7 12.55 -3.60 0.73
CA GLU A 7 12.62 -2.14 0.87
C GLU A 7 11.23 -1.49 0.90
N ILE A 8 10.28 -1.98 0.08
CA ILE A 8 8.89 -1.50 0.13
C ILE A 8 8.27 -1.85 1.49
N ALA A 9 8.45 -3.08 1.97
CA ALA A 9 7.96 -3.52 3.28
C ALA A 9 8.56 -2.66 4.40
N LYS A 10 9.87 -2.37 4.36
CA LYS A 10 10.53 -1.51 5.33
C LYS A 10 9.97 -0.09 5.33
N PHE A 11 9.78 0.51 4.15
CA PHE A 11 9.17 1.83 4.02
C PHE A 11 7.76 1.86 4.60
N LEU A 12 6.96 0.84 4.32
CA LEU A 12 5.60 0.73 4.83
C LEU A 12 5.60 0.48 6.35
N SER A 13 6.41 -0.44 6.87
CA SER A 13 6.52 -0.71 8.31
C SER A 13 6.90 0.53 9.11
N GLN A 14 7.79 1.39 8.58
CA GLN A 14 8.11 2.68 9.21
C GLN A 14 6.89 3.61 9.31
N ARG A 15 5.95 3.55 8.36
CA ARG A 15 4.72 4.34 8.36
C ARG A 15 3.65 3.75 9.28
N PHE A 16 3.69 2.43 9.50
CA PHE A 16 2.74 1.69 10.32
C PHE A 16 3.24 1.37 11.72
N ALA A 17 4.42 1.86 12.12
CA ALA A 17 5.10 1.47 13.36
C ALA A 17 4.22 1.59 14.62
N ASP A 18 3.35 2.60 14.69
CA ASP A 18 2.45 2.84 15.82
C ASP A 18 1.15 2.02 15.76
N VAL A 19 0.89 1.32 14.64
CA VAL A 19 -0.37 0.62 14.34
C VAL A 19 -0.16 -0.89 14.30
N GLY A 20 1.01 -1.35 13.88
CA GLY A 20 1.31 -2.77 13.74
C GLY A 20 2.58 -3.04 12.94
N GLU A 21 2.76 -4.31 12.56
CA GLU A 21 3.91 -4.79 11.79
C GLU A 21 3.45 -5.50 10.52
N ILE A 22 4.16 -5.27 9.42
CA ILE A 22 3.97 -6.02 8.16
C ILE A 22 4.79 -7.30 8.25
N SER A 23 4.11 -8.44 8.35
CA SER A 23 4.74 -9.76 8.45
C SER A 23 4.96 -10.41 7.09
N ALA A 24 4.17 -10.03 6.08
CA ALA A 24 4.37 -10.47 4.70
C ALA A 24 3.95 -9.38 3.71
N LEU A 25 4.68 -9.28 2.60
CA LEU A 25 4.34 -8.40 1.48
C LEU A 25 4.63 -9.14 0.17
N GLU A 26 3.64 -9.16 -0.72
CA GLU A 26 3.73 -9.73 -2.05
C GLU A 26 3.28 -8.69 -3.08
N LEU A 27 4.08 -8.54 -4.14
CA LEU A 27 3.74 -7.71 -5.29
C LEU A 27 3.59 -8.59 -6.53
N ALA A 28 2.37 -8.66 -7.06
CA ALA A 28 2.01 -9.41 -8.26
C ALA A 28 1.55 -8.44 -9.35
N GLY A 29 2.51 -7.90 -10.12
CA GLY A 29 2.23 -6.89 -11.14
C GLY A 29 1.71 -5.60 -10.52
N ALA A 30 0.47 -5.23 -10.83
CA ALA A 30 -0.21 -4.05 -10.29
C ALA A 30 -0.97 -4.33 -8.98
N ASP A 31 -0.92 -5.56 -8.46
CA ASP A 31 -1.61 -5.95 -7.25
C ASP A 31 -0.61 -6.14 -6.10
N VAL A 32 -1.00 -5.69 -4.90
CA VAL A 32 -0.24 -5.83 -3.67
C VAL A 32 -1.09 -6.60 -2.67
N THR A 33 -0.49 -7.61 -2.04
CA THR A 33 -1.07 -8.29 -0.88
C THR A 33 -0.11 -8.14 0.28
N ALA A 34 -0.61 -7.72 1.44
CA ALA A 34 0.16 -7.57 2.65
C ALA A 34 -0.56 -8.26 3.81
N THR A 35 0.20 -8.93 4.67
CA THR A 35 -0.29 -9.44 5.96
C THR A 35 0.28 -8.57 7.05
N LEU A 36 -0.59 -8.07 7.93
CA LEU A 36 -0.23 -7.18 9.02
C LEU A 36 -0.70 -7.74 10.35
N THR A 37 0.16 -7.70 11.35
CA THR A 37 -0.22 -7.89 12.74
C THR A 37 -0.54 -6.52 13.32
N LEU A 38 -1.82 -6.25 13.59
CA LEU A 38 -2.27 -4.96 14.14
C LEU A 38 -2.25 -4.99 15.67
N GLN A 39 -1.88 -3.88 16.30
CA GLN A 39 -1.97 -3.75 17.76
C GLN A 39 -3.42 -3.94 18.23
N GLY A 40 -3.63 -4.81 19.21
CA GLY A 40 -4.96 -5.12 19.75
C GLY A 40 -5.81 -6.05 18.88
N GLN A 41 -5.28 -6.60 17.79
CA GLN A 41 -5.91 -7.69 17.05
C GLN A 41 -5.18 -9.00 17.34
N ALA A 42 -5.95 -10.05 17.65
CA ALA A 42 -5.39 -11.36 17.97
C ALA A 42 -4.86 -12.08 16.72
N GLU A 43 -5.57 -11.95 15.61
CA GLU A 43 -5.24 -12.61 14.36
C GLU A 43 -4.62 -11.62 13.35
N PRO A 44 -3.66 -12.06 12.52
CA PRO A 44 -3.14 -11.26 11.43
C PRO A 44 -4.23 -10.86 10.43
N VAL A 45 -4.11 -9.65 9.90
CA VAL A 45 -5.05 -9.07 8.94
C VAL A 45 -4.42 -9.03 7.56
N THR A 46 -5.12 -9.54 6.57
CA THR A 46 -4.68 -9.48 5.17
C THR A 46 -5.30 -8.28 4.49
N PHE A 47 -4.46 -7.47 3.87
CA PHE A 47 -4.82 -6.36 3.01
C PHE A 47 -4.47 -6.70 1.57
N ARG A 48 -5.36 -6.36 0.64
CA ARG A 48 -5.10 -6.45 -0.78
C ARG A 48 -5.46 -5.14 -1.46
N VAL A 49 -4.57 -4.65 -2.30
CA VAL A 49 -4.79 -3.46 -3.13
C VAL A 49 -4.58 -3.88 -4.58
N ALA A 50 -5.57 -3.66 -5.43
CA ALA A 50 -5.55 -4.10 -6.82
C ALA A 50 -5.51 -2.93 -7.80
N GLY A 51 -4.86 -3.16 -8.94
CA GLY A 51 -4.78 -2.21 -10.04
C GLY A 51 -4.06 -0.91 -9.68
N LEU A 52 -2.98 -1.00 -8.92
CA LEU A 52 -2.10 0.12 -8.60
C LEU A 52 -1.40 0.65 -9.85
N ASN A 53 -1.37 1.97 -9.98
CA ASN A 53 -0.51 2.69 -10.89
C ASN A 53 0.01 3.96 -10.23
N TRP A 54 1.07 4.52 -10.81
CA TRP A 54 1.68 5.73 -10.28
C TRP A 54 1.86 6.82 -11.34
N SER A 55 1.73 8.07 -10.93
CA SER A 55 2.16 9.24 -11.70
C SER A 55 3.04 10.13 -10.84
N SER A 56 3.85 10.96 -11.48
CA SER A 56 4.69 11.95 -10.81
C SER A 56 4.87 13.17 -11.70
N ASP A 57 4.81 14.35 -11.08
CA ASP A 57 5.12 15.65 -11.70
C ASP A 57 6.54 16.15 -11.34
N GLY A 58 7.34 15.30 -10.67
CA GLY A 58 8.68 15.64 -10.17
C GLY A 58 8.71 16.27 -8.78
N THR A 59 7.56 16.69 -8.23
CA THR A 59 7.43 17.24 -6.86
C THR A 59 6.50 16.38 -6.01
N THR A 60 5.47 15.82 -6.63
CA THR A 60 4.42 15.00 -6.05
C THR A 60 4.39 13.65 -6.73
N PHE A 61 4.38 12.60 -5.92
CA PHE A 61 4.15 11.23 -6.35
C PHE A 61 2.73 10.83 -6.01
N THR A 62 1.97 10.39 -7.01
CA THR A 62 0.57 9.99 -6.86
C THR A 62 0.43 8.50 -7.13
N LEU A 63 -0.10 7.77 -6.17
CA LEU A 63 -0.54 6.39 -6.33
C LEU A 63 -2.05 6.37 -6.50
N ARG A 64 -2.53 5.66 -7.51
CA ARG A 64 -3.95 5.38 -7.68
C ARG A 64 -4.16 3.88 -7.68
N PHE A 65 -5.21 3.43 -7.01
CA PHE A 65 -5.62 2.03 -7.00
C PHE A 65 -7.06 1.90 -7.50
N ARG A 66 -7.42 0.70 -7.95
CA ARG A 66 -8.79 0.40 -8.37
C ARG A 66 -9.64 -0.03 -7.18
N GLU A 67 -9.08 -0.91 -6.36
CA GLU A 67 -9.79 -1.56 -5.26
C GLU A 67 -8.84 -1.80 -4.09
N ALA A 68 -9.36 -1.68 -2.87
CA ALA A 68 -8.67 -2.04 -1.64
C ALA A 68 -9.60 -2.89 -0.77
N THR A 69 -9.14 -4.08 -0.39
CA THR A 69 -9.88 -5.03 0.45
C THR A 69 -9.08 -5.39 1.70
N CYS A 70 -9.78 -5.79 2.74
CA CYS A 70 -9.20 -6.16 4.02
C CYS A 70 -10.00 -7.33 4.61
N SER A 71 -9.31 -8.31 5.20
CA SER A 71 -9.96 -9.47 5.82
C SER A 71 -10.80 -9.10 7.06
N LEU A 72 -10.48 -7.97 7.70
CA LEU A 72 -11.18 -7.49 8.89
C LEU A 72 -12.38 -6.61 8.50
N PRO A 73 -13.64 -7.00 8.80
CA PRO A 73 -14.82 -6.36 8.19
C PRO A 73 -14.98 -4.87 8.49
N TRP A 74 -14.75 -4.45 9.74
CA TRP A 74 -14.89 -3.05 10.12
C TRP A 74 -13.83 -2.18 9.41
N LEU A 75 -12.62 -2.70 9.28
CA LEU A 75 -11.52 -2.00 8.63
C LEU A 75 -11.72 -1.94 7.12
N HIS A 76 -12.23 -3.02 6.53
CA HIS A 76 -12.68 -3.01 5.14
C HIS A 76 -13.73 -1.92 4.88
N ALA A 77 -14.72 -1.77 5.75
CA ALA A 77 -15.73 -0.73 5.63
C ALA A 77 -15.12 0.69 5.73
N VAL A 78 -14.19 0.90 6.66
CA VAL A 78 -13.45 2.18 6.80
C VAL A 78 -12.63 2.48 5.55
N LEU A 79 -11.89 1.51 5.02
CA LEU A 79 -11.12 1.66 3.78
C LEU A 79 -12.03 1.98 2.60
N GLY A 80 -13.18 1.33 2.48
CA GLY A 80 -14.16 1.61 1.43
C GLY A 80 -14.69 3.04 1.51
N HIS A 81 -14.98 3.53 2.72
CA HIS A 81 -15.39 4.92 2.92
C HIS A 81 -14.28 5.91 2.58
N TRP A 82 -13.06 5.66 3.07
CA TRP A 82 -11.90 6.51 2.82
C TRP A 82 -11.56 6.56 1.32
N SER A 83 -11.54 5.41 0.64
CA SER A 83 -11.30 5.28 -0.80
C SER A 83 -12.27 6.11 -1.63
N ARG A 84 -13.56 6.09 -1.30
CA ARG A 84 -14.56 6.95 -1.97
C ARG A 84 -14.26 8.43 -1.79
N ARG A 85 -13.84 8.85 -0.60
CA ARG A 85 -13.52 10.25 -0.30
C ARG A 85 -12.26 10.73 -1.01
N THR A 86 -11.23 9.89 -1.11
CA THR A 86 -9.95 10.22 -1.76
C THR A 86 -9.90 9.82 -3.23
N GLN A 87 -11.01 9.33 -3.78
CA GLN A 87 -11.09 8.81 -5.16
C GLN A 87 -10.00 7.77 -5.46
N SER A 88 -9.75 6.88 -4.49
CA SER A 88 -8.73 5.84 -4.54
C SER A 88 -7.31 6.36 -4.85
N THR A 89 -7.00 7.56 -4.36
CA THR A 89 -5.75 8.26 -4.65
C THR A 89 -4.97 8.56 -3.37
N LEU A 90 -3.66 8.33 -3.42
CA LEU A 90 -2.69 8.62 -2.37
C LEU A 90 -1.63 9.56 -2.93
N THR A 91 -1.45 10.72 -2.31
CA THR A 91 -0.42 11.67 -2.70
C THR A 91 0.69 11.70 -1.66
N LEU A 92 1.92 11.63 -2.14
CA LEU A 92 3.15 11.66 -1.35
C LEU A 92 4.06 12.73 -1.95
N LYS A 93 4.92 13.32 -1.11
CA LYS A 93 6.03 14.12 -1.64
C LYS A 93 6.95 13.19 -2.42
N GLU A 94 7.42 13.66 -3.58
CA GLU A 94 8.41 12.94 -4.38
C GLU A 94 9.69 12.72 -3.56
N ASP A 95 10.19 11.49 -3.54
CA ASP A 95 11.28 11.03 -2.68
C ASP A 95 11.96 9.81 -3.31
N LEU A 96 13.29 9.70 -3.17
CA LEU A 96 14.07 8.56 -3.67
C LEU A 96 13.60 7.22 -3.08
N ARG A 97 13.01 7.23 -1.88
CA ARG A 97 12.42 6.03 -1.24
C ARG A 97 11.24 5.44 -2.03
N LEU A 98 10.69 6.17 -3.00
CA LEU A 98 9.59 5.72 -3.86
C LEU A 98 10.09 5.06 -5.16
N LEU A 99 11.40 5.08 -5.43
CA LEU A 99 11.99 4.41 -6.61
C LEU A 99 11.60 2.92 -6.70
N PRO A 100 11.62 2.12 -5.62
CA PRO A 100 11.14 0.74 -5.67
C PRO A 100 9.73 0.59 -6.23
N LEU A 101 8.81 1.47 -5.83
CA LEU A 101 7.44 1.47 -6.31
C LEU A 101 7.37 1.84 -7.79
N LYS A 102 8.18 2.82 -8.23
CA LYS A 102 8.25 3.23 -9.64
C LYS A 102 8.72 2.10 -10.58
N PHE A 103 9.64 1.27 -10.11
CA PHE A 103 10.14 0.12 -10.88
C PHE A 103 9.16 -1.06 -10.93
N LYS A 104 8.38 -1.26 -9.86
CA LYS A 104 7.46 -2.41 -9.76
C LYS A 104 6.08 -2.14 -10.34
N LEU A 105 5.56 -0.94 -10.13
CA LEU A 105 4.19 -0.59 -10.50
C LEU A 105 4.16 0.05 -11.88
N PRO A 106 3.08 -0.18 -12.66
CA PRO A 106 2.90 0.50 -13.94
C PRO A 106 2.73 2.00 -13.73
N ARG A 107 3.36 2.78 -14.62
CA ARG A 107 3.13 4.23 -14.68
C ARG A 107 1.75 4.48 -15.28
N ALA A 108 0.98 5.39 -14.68
CA ALA A 108 -0.25 5.90 -15.27
C ALA A 108 0.09 6.61 -16.59
N ALA A 109 -0.73 6.36 -17.61
CA ALA A 109 -0.61 7.00 -18.92
C ALA A 109 -0.80 8.52 -18.82
#